data_AF-A0A255RA57-F1
#
_entry.id   AF-A0A255RA57-F1
#
_cell.length_a   1.000
_cell.length_b   1.000
_cell.length_c   1.000
_cell.angle_alpha   90.00
_cell.angle_beta   90.00
_cell.angle_gamma   90.00
#
_symmetry.space_group_name_H-M   'P 1'
#
loop_
_entity.id
_entity.type
_entity.pdbx_description
1 polymer ?
#
loop_
_entity_poly.entity_id
_entity_poly.type
_entity_poly.pdbx_seq_one_letter_code
_entity_poly.pdbx_strand_id
1 'polypeptide(L)'
;MKITAGRGDVIAVPINGVWALGRVIFVSKYFKEIMLIEFRGPFSSDAADWHTGRPLVSVYTAAASFERRGWKKVGTAGVGDAELKKSIRVVANEVWEQDVFLRKATANDKQQIPMMLVDGFIRVESTLLRAIAEDAGC
;
A
#
# COMPACT_ATOMS: atom_id res chain seq x y z
N MET A 1 -12.63 -10.68 16.42
CA MET A 1 -11.26 -10.16 16.66
C MET A 1 -10.94 -9.21 15.52
N LYS A 2 -10.40 -8.02 15.78
CA LYS A 2 -10.04 -7.07 14.71
C LYS A 2 -8.69 -7.49 14.13
N ILE A 3 -8.65 -7.94 12.88
CA ILE A 3 -7.37 -8.22 12.21
C ILE A 3 -6.76 -6.88 11.78
N THR A 4 -5.52 -6.66 12.22
CA THR A 4 -4.70 -5.52 11.85
C THR A 4 -3.46 -6.04 11.14
N ALA A 5 -3.13 -5.45 10.00
CA ALA A 5 -1.96 -5.78 9.23
C ALA A 5 -0.68 -5.39 9.97
N GLY A 6 0.37 -6.19 9.82
CA GLY A 6 1.72 -5.90 10.26
C GLY A 6 2.65 -5.53 9.10
N ARG A 7 3.76 -4.86 9.40
CA ARG A 7 4.85 -4.67 8.43
C ARG A 7 5.31 -6.03 7.91
N GLY A 8 5.46 -6.13 6.59
CA GLY A 8 5.85 -7.33 5.88
C GLY A 8 4.70 -8.27 5.56
N ASP A 9 3.49 -8.06 6.09
CA ASP A 9 2.35 -8.88 5.70
C ASP A 9 2.08 -8.77 4.20
N VAL A 10 1.76 -9.91 3.57
CA VAL A 10 1.29 -9.98 2.19
C VAL A 10 -0.21 -10.22 2.22
N ILE A 11 -0.95 -9.31 1.61
CA ILE A 11 -2.42 -9.28 1.57
C ILE A 11 -2.86 -9.48 0.13
N ALA A 12 -3.61 -10.55 -0.13
CA ALA A 12 -4.23 -10.80 -1.42
C ALA A 12 -5.56 -10.05 -1.53
N VAL A 13 -5.76 -9.39 -2.67
CA VAL A 13 -6.94 -8.63 -3.02
C VAL A 13 -7.53 -9.20 -4.30
N PRO A 14 -8.74 -9.77 -4.27
CA PRO A 14 -9.39 -10.26 -5.48
C PRO A 14 -9.91 -9.08 -6.31
N ILE A 15 -9.58 -9.05 -7.60
CA ILE A 15 -10.01 -8.01 -8.56
C ILE A 15 -10.45 -8.70 -9.86
N ASN A 16 -11.74 -8.69 -10.18
CA ASN A 16 -12.31 -9.21 -11.43
C ASN A 16 -11.72 -10.56 -11.92
N GLY A 17 -11.62 -11.56 -11.03
CA GLY A 17 -11.15 -12.91 -11.37
C GLY A 17 -9.63 -13.09 -11.39
N VAL A 18 -8.86 -12.02 -11.17
CA VAL A 18 -7.42 -12.07 -10.88
C VAL A 18 -7.13 -11.59 -9.47
N TRP A 19 -5.87 -11.67 -9.06
CA TRP A 19 -5.40 -11.23 -7.75
C TRP A 19 -4.38 -10.11 -7.88
N ALA A 20 -4.45 -9.14 -6.99
CA ALA A 20 -3.34 -8.26 -6.66
C ALA A 20 -2.80 -8.66 -5.30
N LEU A 21 -1.47 -8.72 -5.14
CA LEU A 21 -0.83 -8.98 -3.86
C LEU A 21 -0.21 -7.69 -3.34
N GLY A 22 -0.62 -7.25 -2.17
CA GLY A 22 -0.13 -6.07 -1.49
C GLY A 22 0.82 -6.45 -0.36
N ARG A 23 2.06 -5.95 -0.40
CA ARG A 23 3.01 -6.09 0.72
C ARG A 23 3.00 -4.82 1.56
N VAL A 24 2.76 -4.98 2.85
CA VAL A 24 2.70 -3.89 3.81
C VAL A 24 4.12 -3.40 4.11
N ILE A 25 4.45 -2.22 3.63
CA ILE A 25 5.78 -1.61 3.81
C ILE A 25 5.93 -1.04 5.21
N PHE A 26 4.89 -0.36 5.68
CA PHE A 26 4.91 0.38 6.94
C PHE A 26 3.51 0.47 7.52
N VAL A 27 3.40 0.38 8.85
CA VAL A 27 2.16 0.61 9.61
C VAL A 27 2.43 1.72 10.61
N SER A 28 1.68 2.80 10.51
CA SER A 28 1.83 3.96 11.36
C SER A 28 1.27 3.69 12.76
N LYS A 29 2.08 4.04 13.76
CA LYS A 29 1.71 4.12 15.18
C LYS A 29 1.20 5.52 15.54
N TYR A 30 1.67 6.55 14.84
CA TYR A 30 1.23 7.94 15.04
C TYR A 30 -0.16 8.20 14.43
N PHE A 31 -0.32 7.87 13.14
CA PHE A 31 -1.59 7.95 12.43
C PHE A 31 -2.31 6.60 12.55
N LYS A 32 -3.21 6.49 13.53
CA LYS A 32 -3.85 5.23 13.90
C LYS A 32 -4.44 4.50 12.69
N GLU A 33 -4.13 3.21 12.62
CA GLU A 33 -4.69 2.27 11.65
C GLU A 33 -4.41 2.64 10.20
N ILE A 34 -3.28 3.27 9.91
CA ILE A 34 -2.86 3.56 8.54
C ILE A 34 -1.64 2.73 8.19
N MET A 35 -1.68 2.09 7.03
CA MET A 35 -0.56 1.37 6.43
C MET A 35 -0.19 1.94 5.07
N LEU A 36 1.10 1.91 4.75
CA LEU A 36 1.61 1.98 3.38
C LEU A 36 1.70 0.56 2.82
N ILE A 37 1.03 0.31 1.71
CA ILE A 37 1.03 -1.00 1.04
C ILE A 37 1.44 -0.83 -0.43
N GLU A 38 2.36 -1.68 -0.89
CA GLU A 38 2.78 -1.77 -2.29
C GLU A 38 2.08 -2.97 -2.94
N PHE A 39 1.26 -2.70 -3.95
CA PHE A 39 0.56 -3.72 -4.72
C PHE A 39 1.32 -4.12 -5.98
N ARG A 40 1.26 -5.42 -6.26
CA ARG A 40 1.77 -6.05 -7.47
C ARG A 40 0.73 -6.97 -8.08
N GLY A 41 0.87 -7.28 -9.36
CA GLY A 41 -0.01 -8.19 -10.09
C GLY A 41 -0.12 -7.83 -11.57
N PRO A 42 -1.10 -8.37 -12.31
CA PRO A 42 -2.08 -9.35 -11.84
C PRO A 42 -1.47 -10.73 -11.58
N PHE A 43 -2.11 -11.53 -10.74
CA PHE A 43 -1.78 -12.93 -10.47
C PHE A 43 -2.99 -13.83 -10.71
N SER A 44 -2.74 -15.08 -11.12
CA SER A 44 -3.79 -16.11 -11.27
C SER A 44 -4.21 -16.76 -9.95
N SER A 45 -3.42 -16.61 -8.89
CA SER A 45 -3.64 -17.20 -7.58
C SER A 45 -3.20 -16.27 -6.46
N ASP A 46 -3.89 -16.34 -5.33
CA ASP A 46 -3.54 -15.65 -4.10
C ASP A 46 -2.33 -16.25 -3.35
N ALA A 47 -1.88 -17.43 -3.77
CA ALA A 47 -0.67 -18.10 -3.28
C ALA A 47 0.56 -17.83 -4.16
N ALA A 48 0.44 -16.94 -5.16
CA ALA A 48 1.55 -16.56 -6.02
C ALA A 48 2.66 -15.86 -5.23
N ASP A 49 3.90 -15.99 -5.70
CA ASP A 49 5.02 -15.24 -5.13
C ASP A 49 4.88 -13.76 -5.49
N TRP A 50 4.72 -12.92 -4.46
CA TRP A 50 4.60 -11.46 -4.57
C TRP A 50 5.74 -10.83 -5.39
N HIS A 51 6.95 -11.40 -5.34
CA HIS A 51 8.12 -10.88 -6.05
C HIS A 51 8.01 -11.01 -7.57
N THR A 52 7.19 -11.93 -8.07
CA THR A 52 7.03 -12.20 -9.52
C THR A 52 6.06 -11.24 -10.21
N GLY A 53 5.21 -10.54 -9.44
CA GLY A 53 4.29 -9.55 -10.00
C GLY A 53 4.99 -8.25 -10.35
N ARG A 54 4.52 -7.57 -11.39
CA ARG A 54 4.94 -6.20 -11.69
C ARG A 54 4.35 -5.22 -10.66
N PRO A 55 5.03 -4.10 -10.36
CA PRO A 55 4.47 -3.02 -9.55
C PRO A 55 3.20 -2.45 -10.17
N LEU A 56 2.15 -2.27 -9.36
CA LEU A 56 0.91 -1.62 -9.76
C LEU A 56 0.83 -0.22 -9.14
N VAL A 57 0.75 -0.15 -7.81
CA VAL A 57 0.59 1.11 -7.08
C VAL A 57 1.06 0.96 -5.64
N SER A 58 1.54 2.05 -5.05
CA SER A 58 1.74 2.17 -3.60
C SER A 58 0.78 3.20 -3.03
N VAL A 59 0.03 2.84 -1.99
CA VAL A 59 -0.99 3.71 -1.39
C VAL A 59 -0.96 3.64 0.13
N TYR A 60 -1.39 4.73 0.77
CA TYR A 60 -1.79 4.69 2.16
C TYR A 60 -3.25 4.28 2.26
N THR A 61 -3.56 3.31 3.13
CA THR A 61 -4.93 2.85 3.38
C THR A 61 -5.08 2.39 4.83
N ALA A 62 -6.28 1.97 5.21
CA ALA A 62 -6.53 1.45 6.54
C ALA A 62 -5.81 0.11 6.77
N ALA A 63 -5.12 -0.03 7.90
CA ALA A 63 -4.39 -1.23 8.28
C ALA A 63 -5.28 -2.34 8.85
N ALA A 64 -6.58 -2.08 9.07
CA ALA A 64 -7.48 -3.00 9.73
C ALA A 64 -8.81 -3.15 9.00
N SER A 65 -9.53 -4.24 9.28
CA SER A 65 -10.84 -4.55 8.69
C SER A 65 -10.83 -4.81 7.17
N PHE A 66 -9.67 -4.99 6.55
CA PHE A 66 -9.56 -5.36 5.14
C PHE A 66 -10.22 -6.72 4.83
N GLU A 67 -10.29 -7.62 5.81
CA GLU A 67 -11.01 -8.90 5.71
C GLU A 67 -12.49 -8.74 5.37
N ARG A 68 -13.13 -7.62 5.79
CA ARG A 68 -14.54 -7.32 5.48
C ARG A 68 -14.75 -7.01 4.00
N ARG A 69 -13.68 -6.79 3.24
CA ARG A 69 -13.66 -6.59 1.79
C ARG A 69 -13.27 -7.86 1.02
N GLY A 70 -13.11 -8.99 1.71
CA GLY A 70 -12.61 -10.23 1.11
C GLY A 70 -11.11 -10.23 0.85
N TRP A 71 -10.37 -9.21 1.32
CA TRP A 71 -8.91 -9.23 1.28
C TRP A 71 -8.42 -10.21 2.34
N LYS A 72 -7.33 -10.92 2.06
CA LYS A 72 -6.82 -11.94 2.98
C LYS A 72 -5.32 -11.86 3.15
N LYS A 73 -4.84 -12.00 4.38
CA LYS A 73 -3.40 -12.20 4.63
C LYS A 73 -3.01 -13.59 4.15
N VAL A 74 -2.05 -13.66 3.23
CA VAL A 74 -1.60 -14.92 2.59
C VAL A 74 -0.17 -15.29 2.95
N GLY A 75 0.58 -14.37 3.57
CA GLY A 75 1.94 -14.64 3.99
C GLY A 75 2.65 -13.42 4.53
N THR A 76 3.98 -13.49 4.52
CA THR A 76 4.87 -12.40 4.91
C THR A 76 6.05 -12.35 3.96
N ALA A 77 6.51 -11.16 3.63
CA ALA A 77 7.71 -10.90 2.86
C ALA A 77 8.54 -9.83 3.58
N GLY A 78 9.86 -10.01 3.61
CA GLY A 78 10.77 -9.08 4.28
C GLY A 78 10.62 -7.67 3.71
N VAL A 79 10.78 -6.67 4.58
CA VAL A 79 10.82 -5.24 4.18
C VAL A 79 12.15 -4.69 4.65
N GLY A 80 13.03 -4.35 3.71
CA GLY A 80 14.34 -3.77 4.02
C GLY A 80 14.27 -2.29 4.37
N ASP A 81 15.33 -1.75 4.98
CA ASP A 81 15.39 -0.34 5.38
C ASP A 81 15.35 0.62 4.19
N ALA A 82 15.94 0.23 3.05
CA ALA A 82 15.86 1.02 1.83
C ALA A 82 14.41 1.20 1.35
N GLU A 83 13.53 0.24 1.65
CA GLU A 83 12.13 0.28 1.24
C GLU A 83 11.29 1.16 2.17
N LEU A 84 11.72 1.34 3.42
CA LEU A 84 11.07 2.27 4.35
C LEU A 84 11.14 3.72 3.87
N LYS A 85 12.14 4.06 3.05
CA LYS A 85 12.21 5.38 2.40
C LYS A 85 11.01 5.69 1.50
N LYS A 86 10.28 4.66 1.04
CA LYS A 86 8.99 4.84 0.33
C LYS A 86 7.91 5.47 1.21
N SER A 87 8.11 5.52 2.52
CA SER A 87 7.19 6.16 3.46
C SER A 87 7.38 7.68 3.60
N ILE A 88 8.39 8.25 2.93
CA ILE A 88 8.60 9.70 2.87
C ILE A 88 7.38 10.35 2.21
N ARG A 89 6.72 11.25 2.93
CA ARG A 89 5.49 11.91 2.49
C ARG A 89 5.30 13.28 3.11
N VAL A 90 4.43 14.07 2.49
CA VAL A 90 3.96 15.34 3.07
C VAL A 90 2.62 15.14 3.78
N VAL A 91 2.54 15.58 5.04
CA VAL A 91 1.32 15.63 5.86
C VAL A 91 1.19 17.04 6.42
N ALA A 92 0.08 17.74 6.16
CA ALA A 92 -0.19 19.07 6.75
C ALA A 92 0.99 20.07 6.70
N ASN A 93 1.68 20.18 5.55
CA ASN A 93 2.88 21.01 5.35
C ASN A 93 4.14 20.56 6.10
N GLU A 94 4.25 19.28 6.43
CA GLU A 94 5.39 18.68 7.10
C GLU A 94 5.87 17.46 6.32
N VAL A 95 7.18 17.23 6.29
CA VAL A 95 7.79 16.06 5.68
C VAL A 95 8.04 15.01 6.76
N TRP A 96 7.51 13.82 6.53
CA TRP A 96 7.57 12.69 7.45
C TRP A 96 8.15 11.47 6.75
N GLU A 97 9.00 10.72 7.44
CA GLU A 97 9.38 9.36 7.06
C GLU A 97 8.89 8.42 8.16
N GLN A 98 8.10 7.41 7.80
CA GLN A 98 7.41 6.57 8.78
C GLN A 98 6.61 7.47 9.75
N ASP A 99 6.89 7.41 11.06
CA ASP A 99 6.31 8.31 12.07
C ASP A 99 7.31 9.33 12.60
N VAL A 100 8.39 9.58 11.86
CA VAL A 100 9.42 10.54 12.23
C VAL A 100 9.22 11.82 11.43
N PHE A 101 8.97 12.91 12.14
CA PHE A 101 9.00 14.26 11.58
C PHE A 101 10.43 14.58 11.15
N LEU A 102 10.63 14.97 9.89
CA LEU A 102 11.93 15.35 9.39
C LEU A 102 12.10 16.87 9.37
N ARG A 103 11.13 17.60 8.81
CA ARG A 103 11.17 19.06 8.66
C ARG A 103 9.83 19.63 8.16
N LYS A 104 9.67 20.96 8.20
CA LYS A 104 8.58 21.64 7.49
C LYS A 104 8.76 21.50 5.97
N ALA A 105 7.65 21.33 5.25
CA ALA A 105 7.64 21.21 3.81
C ALA A 105 7.82 22.58 3.15
N THR A 106 8.79 22.66 2.25
CA THR A 106 9.00 23.77 1.33
C THR A 106 8.04 23.68 0.14
N ALA A 107 8.00 24.72 -0.70
CA ALA A 107 7.25 24.67 -1.95
C ALA A 107 7.78 23.56 -2.89
N ASN A 108 9.10 23.35 -2.93
CA ASN A 108 9.72 22.31 -3.75
C ASN A 108 9.33 20.90 -3.25
N ASP A 109 9.24 20.68 -1.94
CA ASP A 109 8.83 19.37 -1.40
C ASP A 109 7.42 19.00 -1.82
N LYS A 110 6.50 19.96 -1.84
CA LYS A 110 5.12 19.71 -2.26
C LYS A 110 5.00 19.32 -3.73
N GLN A 111 6.03 19.59 -4.53
CA GLN A 111 6.09 19.19 -5.94
C GLN A 111 6.75 17.82 -6.12
N GLN A 112 7.70 17.46 -5.25
CA GLN A 112 8.54 16.28 -5.42
C GLN A 112 8.17 15.10 -4.52
N ILE A 113 7.56 15.37 -3.37
CA ILE A 113 7.25 14.38 -2.35
C ILE A 113 5.74 14.10 -2.39
N PRO A 114 5.32 12.83 -2.41
CA PRO A 114 3.90 12.50 -2.41
C PRO A 114 3.20 13.05 -1.17
N MET A 115 2.04 13.68 -1.39
CA MET A 115 1.11 14.01 -0.31
C MET A 115 0.52 12.73 0.27
N MET A 116 0.40 12.64 1.59
CA MET A 116 -0.29 11.53 2.24
C MET A 116 -1.79 11.67 2.04
N LEU A 117 -2.33 10.91 1.07
CA LEU A 117 -3.76 10.67 0.93
C LEU A 117 -4.05 9.24 1.40
N VAL A 118 -5.02 9.09 2.29
CA VAL A 118 -5.45 7.77 2.79
C VAL A 118 -6.67 7.35 1.99
N ASP A 119 -6.49 6.34 1.15
CA ASP A 119 -7.55 5.81 0.31
C ASP A 119 -8.36 4.76 1.08
N GLY A 120 -9.69 4.87 1.02
CA GLY A 120 -10.59 3.82 1.48
C GLY A 120 -10.52 2.60 0.58
N PHE A 121 -10.83 1.41 1.10
CA PHE A 121 -10.66 0.14 0.37
C PHE A 121 -11.33 0.10 -1.00
N ILE A 122 -12.53 0.68 -1.14
CA ILE A 122 -13.25 0.77 -2.44
C ILE A 122 -12.40 1.53 -3.48
N ARG A 123 -11.78 2.64 -3.08
CA ARG A 123 -10.91 3.42 -3.97
C ARG A 123 -9.63 2.67 -4.32
N VAL A 124 -9.06 1.92 -3.37
CA VAL A 124 -7.91 1.05 -3.62
C VAL A 124 -8.26 0.00 -4.66
N GLU A 125 -9.38 -0.72 -4.48
CA GLU A 125 -9.85 -1.73 -5.43
C GLU A 125 -10.08 -1.16 -6.83
N SER A 126 -10.74 0.00 -6.94
CA SER A 126 -10.92 0.69 -8.23
C SER A 126 -9.59 1.09 -8.89
N THR A 127 -8.61 1.51 -8.08
CA THR A 127 -7.26 1.87 -8.56
C THR A 127 -6.52 0.65 -9.08
N LEU A 128 -6.61 -0.48 -8.36
CA LEU A 128 -6.03 -1.75 -8.79
C LEU A 128 -6.68 -2.26 -10.07
N LEU A 129 -8.01 -2.19 -10.16
CA LEU A 129 -8.73 -2.57 -11.37
C LEU A 129 -8.25 -1.77 -12.59
N ARG A 130 -8.12 -0.44 -12.44
CA ARG A 130 -7.61 0.40 -13.52
C ARG A 130 -6.16 0.05 -13.90
N ALA A 131 -5.27 -0.09 -12.92
CA ALA A 131 -3.86 -0.42 -13.16
C ALA A 131 -3.66 -1.79 -13.84
N ILE A 132 -4.56 -2.73 -13.57
CA ILE A 132 -4.59 -4.04 -14.25
C ILE A 132 -5.16 -3.90 -15.67
N ALA A 133 -6.23 -3.13 -15.86
CA ALA A 133 -6.86 -2.94 -17.17
C ALA A 133 -5.96 -2.18 -18.17
N GLU A 134 -5.25 -1.14 -17.71
CA GLU A 134 -4.30 -0.36 -18.53
C GLU A 134 -3.17 -1.24 -19.12
N ASP A 135 -2.90 -2.39 -18.53
CA ASP A 135 -1.88 -3.34 -19.00
C ASP A 135 -2.43 -4.41 -19.94
N ALA A 136 -3.73 -4.67 -19.88
CA ALA A 136 -4.39 -5.65 -20.73
C ALA A 136 -4.63 -5.12 -22.17
N GLY A 137 -4.29 -3.87 -22.47
CA GLY A 137 -4.30 -3.31 -23.82
C GLY A 137 -5.59 -2.57 -24.20
N CYS A 138 -5.67 -1.30 -23.79
CA CYS A 138 -6.21 -0.23 -24.62
C CYS A 138 -5.10 0.80 -24.83
#